data_AF-A0A060BR62-F1
#
_entry.id   AF-A0A060BR62-F1
#
_cell.length_a   1.000
_cell.length_b   1.000
_cell.length_c   1.000
_cell.angle_alpha   90.00
_cell.angle_beta   90.00
_cell.angle_gamma   90.00
#
_symmetry.space_group_name_H-M   'P 1'
#
loop_
_entity.id
_entity.type
_entity.pdbx_description
1 polymer ?
#
loop_
_entity_poly.entity_id
_entity_poly.type
_entity_poly.pdbx_seq_one_letter_code
_entity_poly.pdbx_strand_id
1 'polypeptide(L)'
;MAATIANDGVRMQPYLVSQVRDPELAVVSTTEPTALNRAMSSPTAAALTEMMVSVVESGTGTAAQIAGVSVAGKTGTAESGEAPDAWFTGFAPADDPQVAVAVVVEDGGSTGSEATGGAVAAPIARAVIEAVLGS
;
A
#
# COMPACT_ATOMS: atom_id res chain seq x y z
N MET A 1 -7.33 -0.46 -1.77
CA MET A 1 -7.85 -0.15 -0.42
C MET A 1 -6.96 0.86 0.30
N ALA A 2 -5.66 0.56 0.51
CA ALA A 2 -4.73 1.48 1.17
C ALA A 2 -4.77 2.91 0.61
N ALA A 3 -4.71 3.07 -0.72
CA ALA A 3 -4.83 4.39 -1.38
C ALA A 3 -6.13 5.15 -1.05
N THR A 4 -7.23 4.45 -0.75
CA THR A 4 -8.49 5.09 -0.35
C THR A 4 -8.44 5.61 1.08
N ILE A 5 -7.80 4.88 1.98
CA ILE A 5 -7.60 5.30 3.38
C ILE A 5 -6.63 6.49 3.39
N ALA A 6 -5.52 6.36 2.66
CA ALA A 6 -4.53 7.42 2.46
C ALA A 6 -5.12 8.72 1.88
N ASN A 7 -6.16 8.60 1.05
CA ASN A 7 -6.82 9.73 0.39
C ASN A 7 -8.13 10.12 1.08
N ASP A 8 -8.12 10.24 2.42
CA ASP A 8 -9.24 10.72 3.23
C ASP A 8 -10.58 10.00 2.99
N GLY A 9 -10.52 8.72 2.65
CA GLY A 9 -11.69 7.89 2.35
C GLY A 9 -12.28 8.05 0.95
N VAL A 10 -11.64 8.82 0.06
CA VAL A 10 -12.06 8.98 -1.34
C VAL A 10 -11.37 7.94 -2.23
N ARG A 11 -12.17 7.12 -2.91
CA ARG A 11 -11.68 6.09 -3.82
C ARG A 11 -11.52 6.68 -5.22
N MET A 12 -10.27 6.76 -5.67
CA MET A 12 -9.93 7.20 -7.03
C MET A 12 -10.03 6.04 -8.03
N GLN A 13 -10.30 6.37 -9.30
CA GLN A 13 -10.12 5.44 -10.39
C GLN A 13 -8.63 5.32 -10.71
N PRO A 14 -8.01 4.13 -10.57
CA PRO A 14 -6.61 3.96 -10.94
C PRO A 14 -6.45 4.07 -12.47
N TYR A 15 -5.34 4.66 -12.90
CA TYR A 15 -4.96 4.78 -14.30
C TYR A 15 -3.45 4.59 -14.45
N LEU A 16 -3.02 4.08 -15.61
CA LEU A 16 -1.61 3.82 -15.91
C LEU A 16 -1.05 4.76 -16.99
N VAL A 17 -1.89 5.17 -17.93
CA VAL A 17 -1.51 6.08 -19.02
C VAL A 17 -1.68 7.51 -18.52
N SER A 18 -0.60 8.30 -18.49
CA SER A 18 -0.68 9.72 -18.15
C SER A 18 -1.06 10.59 -19.34
N GLN A 19 -0.56 10.25 -20.53
CA GLN A 19 -0.74 11.02 -21.75
C GLN A 19 -0.57 10.15 -22.99
N VAL A 20 -1.34 10.42 -24.03
CA VAL A 20 -1.16 9.87 -25.38
C VAL A 20 -0.55 10.97 -26.26
N ARG A 21 0.50 10.61 -27.00
CA ARG A 21 1.16 11.50 -27.97
C ARG A 21 1.12 10.89 -29.36
N ASP A 22 1.10 11.73 -30.38
CA ASP A 22 1.26 11.32 -31.78
C ASP A 22 2.76 11.13 -32.13
N PRO A 23 3.09 10.65 -33.34
CA PRO A 23 4.49 10.46 -33.77
C PRO A 23 5.32 11.76 -33.77
N GLU A 24 4.66 12.91 -33.88
CA GLU A 24 5.27 14.25 -33.82
C GLU A 24 5.44 14.76 -32.37
N LEU A 25 5.14 13.93 -31.37
CA LEU A 25 5.17 14.21 -29.93
C LEU A 25 4.13 15.23 -29.46
N ALA A 26 3.14 15.57 -30.28
CA ALA A 26 2.04 16.42 -29.87
C ALA A 26 1.08 15.65 -28.95
N VAL A 27 0.52 16.35 -27.96
CA VAL A 27 -0.40 15.77 -26.99
C VAL A 27 -1.76 15.56 -27.63
N VAL A 28 -2.18 14.30 -27.71
CA VAL A 28 -3.51 13.90 -28.21
C VAL A 28 -4.52 13.92 -27.06
N SER A 29 -4.14 13.42 -25.90
CA SER A 29 -4.97 13.43 -24.70
C SER A 29 -4.14 13.28 -23.42
N THR A 30 -4.61 13.86 -22.33
CA THR A 30 -4.04 13.72 -20.99
C THR A 30 -5.09 13.06 -20.09
N THR A 31 -4.67 12.11 -19.26
CA THR A 31 -5.57 11.46 -18.30
C THR A 31 -5.67 12.31 -17.03
N GLU A 32 -6.90 12.64 -16.65
CA GLU A 32 -7.18 13.39 -15.42
C GLU A 32 -7.66 12.45 -14.29
N PRO A 33 -7.17 12.64 -13.05
CA PRO A 33 -7.63 11.84 -11.92
C PRO A 33 -9.13 12.00 -11.69
N THR A 34 -9.85 10.88 -11.61
CA THR A 34 -11.30 10.86 -11.38
C THR A 34 -11.62 10.18 -10.05
N ALA A 35 -12.41 10.84 -9.21
CA ALA A 35 -12.98 10.22 -8.00
C ALA A 35 -14.17 9.33 -8.38
N LEU A 36 -14.17 8.07 -7.93
CA LEU A 36 -15.29 7.15 -8.14
C LEU A 36 -16.40 7.39 -7.11
N ASN A 37 -16.03 7.42 -5.83
CA ASN A 37 -16.92 7.65 -4.71
C ASN A 37 -16.14 7.93 -3.42
N ARG A 38 -16.86 8.33 -2.37
CA ARG A 38 -16.36 8.35 -0.99
C ARG A 38 -16.76 7.05 -0.28
N ALA A 39 -15.78 6.20 0.01
CA ALA A 39 -16.01 4.92 0.68
C ALA A 39 -16.19 5.08 2.20
N MET A 40 -15.57 6.11 2.78
CA MET A 40 -15.66 6.42 4.21
C MET A 40 -15.47 7.92 4.48
N SER A 41 -15.84 8.36 5.67
CA SER A 41 -15.58 9.73 6.12
C SER A 41 -14.07 9.94 6.37
N SER A 42 -13.59 11.18 6.24
CA SER A 42 -12.18 11.50 6.58
C SER A 42 -11.86 11.15 8.05
N PRO A 43 -12.72 11.43 9.06
CA PRO A 43 -12.49 10.96 10.43
C PRO A 43 -12.35 9.43 10.56
N THR A 44 -13.13 8.66 9.79
CA THR A 44 -12.99 7.20 9.75
C THR A 44 -11.68 6.76 9.11
N ALA A 45 -11.26 7.43 8.03
CA ALA A 45 -9.98 7.16 7.38
C ALA A 45 -8.81 7.45 8.33
N ALA A 46 -8.84 8.60 9.03
CA ALA A 46 -7.83 8.97 10.03
C ALA A 46 -7.72 7.93 11.16
N ALA A 47 -8.86 7.50 11.72
CA ALA A 47 -8.86 6.47 12.76
C ALA A 47 -8.29 5.12 12.24
N LEU A 48 -8.58 4.75 10.99
CA LEU A 48 -7.99 3.57 10.37
C LEU A 48 -6.48 3.73 10.13
N THR A 49 -6.03 4.91 9.74
CA THR A 49 -4.60 5.24 9.60
C THR A 49 -3.87 5.01 10.91
N GLU A 50 -4.39 5.51 12.04
CA GLU A 50 -3.79 5.31 13.37
C GLU A 50 -3.69 3.82 13.75
N MET A 51 -4.74 3.04 13.47
CA MET A 51 -4.72 1.59 13.69
C MET A 51 -3.70 0.88 12.80
N MET A 52 -3.58 1.30 11.54
CA MET A 52 -2.60 0.75 10.59
C MET A 52 -1.16 1.13 10.94
N VAL A 53 -0.92 2.33 11.48
CA VAL A 53 0.38 2.73 12.03
C VAL A 53 0.74 1.82 13.20
N SER A 54 -0.20 1.58 14.12
CA SER A 54 0.02 0.70 15.28
C SER A 54 0.47 -0.72 14.88
N VAL A 55 -0.05 -1.25 13.76
CA VAL A 55 0.36 -2.57 13.23
C VAL A 55 1.84 -2.60 12.82
N VAL A 56 2.35 -1.50 12.27
CA VAL A 56 3.74 -1.38 11.85
C VAL A 56 4.65 -0.97 13.01
N GLU A 57 4.18 -0.15 13.94
CA GLU A 57 4.98 0.27 15.09
C GLU A 57 5.23 -0.86 16.09
N SER A 58 4.21 -1.69 16.35
CA SER A 58 4.27 -2.67 17.45
C SER A 58 3.53 -3.99 17.18
N GLY A 59 2.97 -4.16 15.98
CA GLY A 59 2.17 -5.31 15.62
C GLY A 59 2.87 -6.31 14.72
N THR A 60 2.10 -6.93 13.82
CA THR A 60 2.59 -7.95 12.88
C THR A 60 3.32 -7.36 11.67
N GLY A 61 3.25 -6.05 11.44
CA GLY A 61 3.83 -5.38 10.30
C GLY A 61 5.17 -4.70 10.57
N THR A 62 5.84 -5.01 11.69
CA THR A 62 7.05 -4.31 12.14
C THR A 62 8.20 -4.33 11.15
N ALA A 63 8.28 -5.34 10.27
CA ALA A 63 9.28 -5.37 9.22
C ALA A 63 9.07 -4.29 8.13
N ALA A 64 7.93 -3.59 8.11
CA ALA A 64 7.66 -2.44 7.25
C ALA A 64 8.15 -1.09 7.82
N GLN A 65 8.72 -1.07 9.04
CA GLN A 65 9.20 0.17 9.66
C GLN A 65 10.34 0.81 8.85
N ILE A 66 10.27 2.14 8.73
CA ILE A 66 11.30 2.99 8.11
C ILE A 66 11.68 4.06 9.13
N ALA A 67 12.98 4.25 9.35
CA ALA A 67 13.46 5.23 10.32
C ALA A 67 13.04 6.65 9.91
N GLY A 68 12.32 7.36 10.78
CA GLY A 68 11.88 8.73 10.54
C GLY A 68 10.64 8.87 9.64
N VAL A 69 10.02 7.77 9.21
CA VAL A 69 8.81 7.78 8.39
C VAL A 69 7.71 7.00 9.10
N SER A 70 6.55 7.63 9.31
CA SER A 70 5.38 6.93 9.84
C SER A 70 4.76 6.09 8.72
N VAL A 71 4.74 4.76 8.88
CA VAL A 71 4.21 3.83 7.87
C VAL A 71 2.91 3.24 8.37
N ALA A 72 1.83 3.44 7.63
CA ALA A 72 0.54 2.81 7.90
C ALA A 72 0.43 1.52 7.09
N GLY A 73 0.25 0.36 7.74
CA GLY A 73 0.19 -0.91 7.03
C GLY A 73 -0.70 -1.97 7.67
N LYS A 74 -1.01 -3.00 6.90
CA LYS A 74 -1.65 -4.21 7.39
C LYS A 74 -1.12 -5.44 6.67
N THR A 75 -0.84 -6.47 7.46
CA THR A 75 -0.45 -7.81 7.01
C THR A 75 -1.68 -8.66 6.69
N GLY A 76 -1.50 -9.60 5.77
CA GLY A 76 -2.42 -10.73 5.55
C GLY A 76 -1.64 -12.01 5.32
N THR A 77 -2.24 -13.12 5.71
CA THR A 77 -1.80 -14.47 5.35
C THR A 77 -3.06 -15.19 4.87
N ALA A 78 -3.05 -15.68 3.63
CA ALA A 78 -4.20 -16.37 3.05
C ALA A 78 -3.81 -17.82 2.77
N GLU A 79 -4.56 -18.77 3.31
CA GLU A 79 -4.35 -20.19 2.99
C GLU A 79 -4.70 -20.42 1.52
N SER A 80 -3.70 -20.82 0.73
CA SER A 80 -3.79 -21.14 -0.69
C SER A 80 -2.98 -22.43 -0.93
N GLY A 81 -3.47 -23.32 -1.80
CA GLY A 81 -2.72 -24.50 -2.24
C GLY A 81 -2.04 -25.30 -1.11
N GLU A 82 -0.73 -25.51 -1.25
CA GLU A 82 0.10 -26.22 -0.25
C GLU A 82 0.84 -25.27 0.70
N ALA A 83 0.99 -23.98 0.37
CA ALA A 83 1.65 -22.97 1.19
C ALA A 83 0.89 -21.62 1.12
N PRO A 84 0.74 -20.88 2.24
CA PRO A 84 -0.09 -19.69 2.24
C PRO A 84 0.54 -18.52 1.48
N ASP A 85 -0.28 -17.67 0.89
CA ASP A 85 0.15 -16.40 0.30
C ASP A 85 0.44 -15.37 1.39
N ALA A 86 1.56 -14.67 1.24
CA ALA A 86 1.96 -13.58 2.13
C ALA A 86 1.54 -12.23 1.54
N TRP A 87 0.78 -11.45 2.32
CA TRP A 87 0.23 -10.16 1.89
C TRP A 87 0.69 -9.01 2.79
N PHE A 88 0.93 -7.86 2.17
CA PHE A 88 1.02 -6.58 2.87
C PHE A 88 0.38 -5.48 2.04
N THR A 89 -0.38 -4.59 2.67
CA THR A 89 -0.81 -3.34 2.04
C THR A 89 -0.63 -2.19 3.00
N GLY A 90 -0.21 -1.05 2.48
CA GLY A 90 0.07 0.12 3.29
C GLY A 90 0.33 1.37 2.48
N PHE A 91 0.62 2.46 3.16
CA PHE A 91 0.97 3.74 2.57
C PHE A 91 1.88 4.52 3.53
N ALA A 92 2.62 5.47 2.97
CA ALA A 92 3.52 6.32 3.74
C ALA A 92 3.82 7.65 3.01
N PRO A 93 4.23 8.69 3.77
CA PRO A 93 4.05 8.84 5.21
C PRO A 93 2.58 8.75 5.64
N ALA A 94 2.28 8.37 6.88
CA ALA A 94 0.90 8.20 7.34
C ALA A 94 0.15 9.53 7.46
N ASP A 95 0.87 10.61 7.75
CA ASP A 95 0.38 11.97 7.95
C ASP A 95 0.29 12.80 6.65
N ASP A 96 1.13 12.52 5.66
CA ASP A 96 1.07 13.10 4.31
C ASP A 96 1.34 12.04 3.24
N PRO A 97 0.38 11.15 2.93
CA PRO A 97 0.61 9.97 2.09
C PRO A 97 1.04 10.30 0.66
N GLN A 98 2.25 9.86 0.27
CA GLN A 98 2.79 10.03 -1.08
C GLN A 98 2.69 8.76 -1.93
N VAL A 99 2.67 7.58 -1.28
CA VAL A 99 2.63 6.29 -1.96
C VAL A 99 1.75 5.30 -1.22
N ALA A 100 0.99 4.50 -1.96
CA ALA A 100 0.28 3.34 -1.45
C ALA A 100 0.78 2.07 -2.17
N VAL A 101 1.02 1.01 -1.41
CA VAL A 101 1.59 -0.24 -1.88
C VAL A 101 0.68 -1.42 -1.52
N ALA A 102 0.63 -2.42 -2.40
CA ALA A 102 0.13 -3.75 -2.11
C ALA A 102 1.16 -4.77 -2.64
N VAL A 103 1.61 -5.67 -1.77
CA VAL A 103 2.54 -6.75 -2.08
C VAL A 103 1.85 -8.08 -1.82
N VAL A 104 2.01 -8.99 -2.77
CA VAL A 104 1.58 -10.38 -2.68
C VAL A 104 2.78 -11.23 -3.04
N VAL A 105 3.06 -12.23 -2.21
CA VAL A 105 4.00 -13.29 -2.53
C VAL A 105 3.23 -14.61 -2.44
N GLU A 106 2.90 -15.15 -3.61
CA GLU A 106 2.24 -16.46 -3.75
C GLU A 106 3.16 -17.56 -3.24
N ASP A 107 2.60 -18.54 -2.54
CA ASP A 107 3.35 -19.59 -1.82
C ASP A 107 4.50 -18.99 -0.98
N GLY A 108 4.34 -17.74 -0.54
CA GLY A 108 5.35 -17.00 0.23
C GLY A 108 5.49 -17.53 1.65
N GLY A 109 4.56 -18.38 2.07
CA GLY A 109 4.56 -19.14 3.30
C GLY A 109 5.46 -20.38 3.27
N SER A 110 5.65 -20.99 4.43
CA SER A 110 6.04 -22.39 4.57
C SER A 110 5.01 -23.04 5.49
N THR A 111 4.94 -24.37 5.54
CA THR A 111 4.06 -25.12 6.46
C THR A 111 4.34 -24.91 7.96
N GLY A 112 5.16 -23.92 8.34
CA GLY A 112 5.42 -23.48 9.70
C GLY A 112 5.08 -22.00 9.93
N SER A 113 5.03 -21.59 11.20
CA SER A 113 4.55 -20.28 11.68
C SER A 113 5.40 -19.05 11.26
N GLU A 114 6.43 -19.20 10.44
CA GLU A 114 7.50 -18.21 10.27
C GLU A 114 7.37 -17.34 9.01
N ALA A 115 6.54 -17.73 8.04
CA ALA A 115 6.44 -17.04 6.76
C ALA A 115 5.06 -16.38 6.58
N THR A 116 4.85 -15.31 7.36
CA THR A 116 3.61 -14.50 7.31
C THR A 116 3.78 -13.29 6.39
N GLY A 117 2.67 -12.60 6.08
CA GLY A 117 2.71 -11.30 5.39
C GLY A 117 3.68 -10.29 6.03
N GLY A 118 3.88 -10.36 7.35
CA GLY A 118 4.85 -9.53 8.07
C GLY A 118 6.31 -9.91 7.84
N ALA A 119 6.62 -11.19 7.64
CA ALA A 119 8.00 -11.65 7.45
C ALA A 119 8.46 -11.51 5.98
N VAL A 120 7.54 -11.64 5.03
CA VAL A 120 7.87 -11.75 3.59
C VAL A 120 7.43 -10.54 2.79
N ALA A 121 6.15 -10.15 2.87
CA ALA A 121 5.60 -9.07 2.05
C ALA A 121 5.94 -7.67 2.61
N ALA A 122 6.00 -7.51 3.94
CA ALA A 122 6.28 -6.22 4.58
C ALA A 122 7.69 -5.66 4.26
N PRO A 123 8.80 -6.44 4.25
CA PRO A 123 10.10 -5.95 3.80
C PRO A 123 10.12 -5.48 2.34
N ILE A 124 9.37 -6.13 1.45
CA ILE A 124 9.26 -5.71 0.05
C ILE A 124 8.53 -4.37 -0.03
N ALA A 125 7.43 -4.22 0.72
CA ALA A 125 6.69 -2.97 0.78
C ALA A 125 7.56 -1.83 1.32
N ARG A 126 8.35 -2.10 2.36
CA ARG A 126 9.36 -1.16 2.88
C ARG A 126 10.30 -0.67 1.79
N ALA A 127 10.92 -1.59 1.05
CA ALA A 127 11.89 -1.23 0.00
C ALA A 127 11.25 -0.38 -1.11
N VAL A 128 10.00 -0.65 -1.48
CA VAL A 128 9.26 0.16 -2.46
C VAL A 128 8.97 1.57 -1.90
N ILE A 129 8.55 1.66 -0.64
CA ILE A 129 8.28 2.95 0.01
C ILE A 129 9.56 3.77 0.13
N GLU A 130 10.66 3.18 0.61
CA GLU A 130 11.99 3.82 0.70
C GLU A 130 12.43 4.38 -0.66
N ALA A 131 12.27 3.59 -1.73
CA ALA A 131 12.61 4.01 -3.08
C ALA A 131 11.80 5.22 -3.58
N VAL A 132 10.52 5.33 -3.21
CA VAL A 132 9.66 6.46 -3.59
C VAL A 132 9.96 7.70 -2.75
N LEU A 133 10.24 7.53 -1.46
CA LEU A 133 10.53 8.65 -0.56
C LEU A 133 11.98 9.15 -0.66
N GLY A 134 12.87 8.38 -1.28
CA GLY A 134 14.29 8.73 -1.42
C GLY A 134 15.08 8.60 -0.12
N SER A 135 14.69 7.64 0.73
CA SER A 135 15.22 7.41 2.08
C SER A 135 15.94 6.07 2.21
#